data_AF-A0A5E4K4H3-F1
#
_entry.id   AF-A0A5E4K4H3-F1
#
_cell.length_a   1.000
_cell.length_b   1.000
_cell.length_c   1.000
_cell.angle_alpha   90.00
_cell.angle_beta   90.00
_cell.angle_gamma   90.00
#
_symmetry.space_group_name_H-M   'P 1'
#
loop_
_entity.id
_entity.type
_entity.pdbx_description
1 polymer ?
#
loop_
_entity_poly.entity_id
_entity_poly.type
_entity_poly.pdbx_seq_one_letter_code
_entity_poly.pdbx_strand_id
1 'polypeptide(L)'
;MQRFNKFILELDRLISPESEYKRKSISPGLLNSLLPAYPVGLARRDMGKKSVDETLCTECGLCEKLCPYEAIKCSPKPVFDMAKCYGCWRCYNHCPVKAIYTKKYRGAGHYPHPISQLEEKLKV
;
A
#
# COMPACT_ATOMS: atom_id res chain seq x y z
N MET A 1 6.69 -25.94 -4.94
CA MET A 1 7.14 -26.22 -3.56
C MET A 1 8.65 -26.06 -3.37
N GLN A 2 9.53 -26.74 -4.12
CA GLN A 2 11.00 -26.66 -3.91
C GLN A 2 11.60 -25.25 -3.97
N ARG A 3 11.20 -24.40 -4.92
CA ARG A 3 11.64 -23.00 -5.01
C ARG A 3 11.25 -22.17 -3.79
N PHE A 4 10.04 -22.37 -3.27
CA PHE A 4 9.56 -21.67 -2.08
C PHE A 4 10.34 -22.12 -0.84
N ASN A 5 10.57 -23.42 -0.68
CA ASN A 5 11.38 -23.95 0.43
C ASN A 5 12.82 -23.43 0.37
N LYS A 6 13.42 -23.35 -0.84
CA LYS A 6 14.74 -22.75 -1.02
C LYS A 6 14.77 -21.28 -0.58
N PHE A 7 13.75 -20.51 -0.96
CA PHE A 7 13.60 -19.12 -0.54
C PHE A 7 13.46 -18.98 0.98
N ILE A 8 12.64 -19.81 1.62
CA ILE A 8 12.49 -19.80 3.09
C ILE A 8 13.82 -20.12 3.79
N LEU A 9 14.55 -21.15 3.34
CA LEU A 9 15.87 -21.49 3.89
C LEU A 9 16.89 -20.35 3.70
N GLU A 10 16.83 -19.65 2.57
CA GLU A 10 17.68 -18.50 2.29
C GLU A 10 17.31 -17.31 3.19
N LEU A 11 16.01 -17.06 3.40
CA LEU A 11 15.53 -16.04 4.32
C LEU A 11 15.95 -16.33 5.77
N ASP A 12 15.77 -17.56 6.27
CA ASP A 12 16.12 -17.95 7.64
C ASP A 12 17.61 -17.69 7.93
N ARG A 13 18.47 -17.91 6.93
CA ARG A 13 19.91 -17.61 7.00
C ARG A 13 20.19 -16.10 7.08
N LEU A 14 19.42 -15.30 6.35
CA LEU A 14 19.59 -13.84 6.28
C LEU A 14 19.05 -13.10 7.51
N ILE A 15 18.11 -13.71 8.22
CA ILE A 15 17.49 -13.13 9.43
C ILE A 15 17.97 -13.80 10.73
N SER A 16 18.91 -14.74 10.65
CA SER A 16 19.43 -15.44 11.83
C SER A 16 20.13 -14.46 12.78
N PRO A 17 20.00 -14.64 14.11
CA PRO A 17 20.59 -13.75 15.11
C PRO A 17 22.12 -13.60 14.98
N GLU A 18 22.80 -14.63 14.46
CA GLU A 18 24.24 -14.70 14.27
C GLU A 18 24.68 -14.07 12.93
N SER A 19 23.74 -13.71 12.06
CA SER A 19 24.03 -13.14 10.75
C SER A 19 24.47 -11.68 10.87
N GLU A 20 25.72 -11.40 10.51
CA GLU A 20 26.24 -10.03 10.49
C GLU A 20 25.73 -9.31 9.23
N TYR A 21 24.67 -8.52 9.38
CA TYR A 21 24.13 -7.73 8.26
C TYR A 21 25.04 -6.54 7.93
N LYS A 22 25.88 -6.70 6.90
CA LYS A 22 26.68 -5.59 6.37
C LYS A 22 25.77 -4.57 5.68
N ARG A 23 25.54 -3.44 6.36
CA ARG A 23 24.82 -2.30 5.80
C ARG A 23 25.55 -1.82 4.55
N LYS A 24 25.01 -2.10 3.36
CA LYS A 24 25.54 -1.55 2.11
C LYS A 24 25.15 -0.08 2.02
N SER A 25 26.12 0.83 2.04
CA SER A 25 25.86 2.21 1.63
C SER A 25 25.65 2.21 0.12
N ILE A 26 24.40 2.35 -0.30
CA ILE A 26 24.12 2.64 -1.71
C ILE A 26 24.37 4.13 -1.87
N SER A 27 25.50 4.51 -2.48
CA SER A 27 25.64 5.86 -3.00
C SER A 27 24.77 5.96 -4.25
N PRO A 28 23.75 6.83 -4.28
CA PRO A 28 23.10 7.13 -5.54
C PRO A 28 24.18 7.62 -6.49
N GLY A 29 24.39 6.92 -7.61
CA GLY A 29 25.28 7.43 -8.66
C GLY A 29 24.87 8.85 -9.05
N LEU A 30 25.79 9.65 -9.58
CA LEU A 30 25.55 11.06 -9.93
C LEU A 30 24.23 11.26 -10.70
N LEU A 31 23.90 10.33 -11.61
CA LEU A 31 22.65 10.30 -12.34
C LEU A 31 21.40 10.19 -11.43
N ASN A 32 21.41 9.30 -10.43
CA ASN A 32 20.31 9.16 -9.47
C ASN A 32 20.24 10.30 -8.44
N SER A 33 21.36 11.01 -8.23
CA SER A 33 21.43 12.18 -7.37
C SER A 33 20.87 13.44 -8.06
N LEU A 34 21.05 13.55 -9.37
CA LEU A 34 20.60 14.67 -10.20
C LEU A 34 19.20 14.46 -10.81
N LEU A 35 18.80 13.22 -11.03
CA LEU A 35 17.42 12.93 -11.39
C LEU A 35 16.54 13.18 -10.15
N PRO A 36 15.51 14.04 -10.23
CA PRO A 36 14.56 14.15 -9.14
C PRO A 36 13.99 12.77 -8.82
N ALA A 37 13.43 12.59 -7.62
CA ALA A 37 12.64 11.42 -7.19
C ALA A 37 11.32 11.26 -8.00
N TYR A 38 11.39 11.48 -9.31
CA TYR A 38 10.37 11.41 -10.33
C TYR A 38 9.58 10.09 -10.34
N PRO A 39 10.15 8.89 -10.07
CA PRO A 39 9.35 7.68 -10.10
C PRO A 39 8.26 7.66 -9.02
N VAL A 40 8.47 8.34 -7.88
CA VAL A 40 7.47 8.36 -6.81
C VAL A 40 6.27 9.23 -7.17
N GLY A 41 6.51 10.36 -7.86
CA GLY A 41 5.45 11.17 -8.46
C GLY A 41 4.72 10.43 -9.58
N LEU A 42 5.43 9.61 -10.37
CA LEU A 42 4.84 8.83 -11.45
C LEU A 42 3.89 7.74 -10.91
N ALA A 43 4.31 7.03 -9.86
CA ALA A 43 3.46 6.05 -9.19
C ALA A 43 2.17 6.71 -8.66
N ARG A 44 2.26 7.88 -8.02
CA ARG A 44 1.07 8.66 -7.60
C ARG A 44 0.11 8.94 -8.76
N ARG A 45 0.63 9.26 -9.96
CA ARG A 45 -0.17 9.55 -11.16
C ARG A 45 -0.84 8.30 -11.75
N ASP A 46 -0.13 7.18 -11.87
CA ASP A 46 -0.72 5.93 -12.42
C ASP A 46 -1.86 5.39 -11.55
N MET A 47 -1.79 5.63 -10.24
CA MET A 47 -2.83 5.20 -9.30
C MET A 47 -4.11 6.04 -9.41
N GLY A 48 -4.07 7.21 -10.06
CA GLY A 48 -5.25 8.00 -10.44
C GLY A 48 -5.92 8.81 -9.31
N LYS A 49 -6.93 9.60 -9.66
CA LYS A 49 -7.80 10.34 -8.72
C LYS A 49 -8.78 9.39 -8.04
N LYS A 50 -8.97 9.54 -6.73
CA LYS A 50 -9.84 8.69 -5.91
C LYS A 50 -11.25 9.27 -5.94
N SER A 51 -12.23 8.40 -6.09
CA SER A 51 -13.65 8.72 -6.13
C SER A 51 -14.40 7.75 -5.20
N VAL A 52 -15.61 8.13 -4.80
CA VAL A 52 -16.46 7.34 -3.90
C VAL A 52 -17.76 7.02 -4.60
N ASP A 53 -18.15 5.75 -4.55
CA ASP A 53 -19.49 5.31 -4.89
C ASP A 53 -20.42 5.65 -3.74
N GLU A 54 -21.21 6.68 -3.96
CA GLU A 54 -22.10 7.25 -2.97
C GLU A 54 -23.23 6.32 -2.53
N THR A 55 -23.57 5.31 -3.35
CA THR A 55 -24.63 4.34 -3.05
C THR A 55 -24.14 3.21 -2.15
N LEU A 56 -22.83 2.95 -2.17
CA LEU A 56 -22.20 1.90 -1.35
C LEU A 56 -21.62 2.46 -0.05
N CYS A 57 -21.20 3.72 -0.03
CA CYS A 57 -20.54 4.31 1.12
C CYS A 57 -21.47 4.36 2.34
N THR A 58 -21.01 3.77 3.45
CA THR A 58 -21.73 3.73 4.74
C THR A 58 -21.29 4.82 5.71
N GLU A 59 -20.48 5.77 5.27
CA GLU A 59 -20.01 6.91 6.10
C GLU A 59 -19.23 6.48 7.38
N CYS A 60 -18.70 5.26 7.40
CA CYS A 60 -18.01 4.69 8.58
C CYS A 60 -16.71 5.39 8.99
N GLY A 61 -16.19 6.34 8.21
CA GLY A 61 -14.97 7.10 8.53
C GLY A 61 -13.65 6.32 8.48
N LEU A 62 -13.66 5.01 8.19
CA LEU A 62 -12.47 4.16 8.24
C LEU A 62 -11.36 4.64 7.29
N CYS A 63 -11.71 5.12 6.11
CA CYS A 63 -10.73 5.63 5.15
C CYS A 63 -9.96 6.86 5.66
N GLU A 64 -10.61 7.75 6.40
CA GLU A 64 -9.94 8.89 7.05
C GLU A 64 -9.03 8.40 8.17
N LYS A 65 -9.54 7.55 9.08
CA LYS A 65 -8.77 7.01 10.21
C LYS A 65 -7.51 6.26 9.76
N LEU A 66 -7.57 5.54 8.64
CA LEU A 66 -6.44 4.75 8.15
C LEU A 66 -5.46 5.56 7.29
N CYS A 67 -5.78 6.78 6.87
CA CYS A 67 -4.93 7.55 5.96
C CYS A 67 -3.70 8.10 6.68
N PRO A 68 -2.47 7.60 6.41
CA PRO A 68 -1.28 8.07 7.11
C PRO A 68 -0.81 9.46 6.65
N TYR A 69 -1.45 10.02 5.61
CA TYR A 69 -1.12 11.32 5.03
C TYR A 69 -2.18 12.38 5.31
N GLU A 70 -3.21 12.04 6.10
CA GLU A 70 -4.32 12.94 6.43
C GLU A 70 -4.95 13.56 5.16
N ALA A 71 -4.96 12.79 4.07
CA ALA A 71 -5.39 13.22 2.75
C ALA A 71 -6.90 13.06 2.53
N ILE A 72 -7.66 12.72 3.58
CA ILE A 72 -9.08 12.38 3.52
C ILE A 72 -9.78 13.03 4.70
N LYS A 73 -10.87 13.77 4.45
CA LYS A 73 -11.81 14.23 5.48
C LYS A 73 -13.22 13.76 5.16
N CYS A 74 -13.91 13.17 6.14
CA CYS A 74 -15.29 12.72 5.99
C CYS A 74 -16.25 13.80 6.50
N SER A 75 -17.15 14.29 5.63
CA SER A 75 -18.21 15.23 6.01
C SER A 75 -19.36 15.21 5.00
N PRO A 76 -20.38 14.35 5.16
CA PRO A 76 -20.33 13.08 5.87
C PRO A 76 -19.53 12.01 5.08
N LYS A 77 -19.43 12.16 3.76
CA LYS A 77 -18.69 11.27 2.86
C LYS A 77 -17.22 11.71 2.69
N PRO A 78 -16.33 10.82 2.23
CA PRO A 78 -14.90 11.12 2.10
C PRO A 78 -14.60 12.15 0.99
N VAL A 79 -13.91 13.23 1.36
CA VAL A 79 -13.32 14.23 0.47
C VAL A 79 -11.80 14.05 0.45
N PHE A 80 -11.22 13.91 -0.76
CA PHE A 80 -9.81 13.61 -0.93
C PHE A 80 -8.99 14.86 -1.31
N ASP A 81 -7.98 15.16 -0.50
CA ASP A 81 -6.91 16.10 -0.86
C ASP A 81 -5.84 15.36 -1.68
N MET A 82 -5.90 15.55 -2.99
CA MET A 82 -4.99 14.88 -3.92
C MET A 82 -3.55 15.44 -3.88
N ALA A 83 -3.32 16.61 -3.29
CA ALA A 83 -1.97 17.12 -3.08
C ALA A 83 -1.26 16.35 -1.96
N LYS A 84 -1.99 15.98 -0.90
CA LYS A 84 -1.50 15.13 0.21
C LYS A 84 -1.51 13.65 -0.11
N CYS A 85 -2.37 13.19 -1.01
CA CYS A 85 -2.50 11.77 -1.34
C CYS A 85 -1.22 11.16 -1.94
N TYR A 86 -0.57 10.25 -1.21
CA TYR A 86 0.57 9.48 -1.72
C TYR A 86 0.17 8.27 -2.58
N GLY A 87 -1.13 7.97 -2.64
CA GLY A 87 -1.66 6.85 -3.42
C GLY A 87 -1.34 5.46 -2.85
N CYS A 88 -1.13 5.30 -1.55
CA CYS A 88 -0.77 4.01 -0.94
C CYS A 88 -1.87 2.91 -0.97
N TRP A 89 -3.01 3.13 -1.64
CA TRP A 89 -4.15 2.19 -1.74
C TRP A 89 -4.82 1.74 -0.43
N ARG A 90 -4.42 2.29 0.72
CA ARG A 90 -4.95 1.86 2.01
C ARG A 90 -6.45 2.07 2.14
N CYS A 91 -6.95 3.25 1.77
CA CYS A 91 -8.38 3.55 1.80
C CYS A 91 -9.20 2.64 0.86
N TYR A 92 -8.66 2.34 -0.32
CA TYR A 92 -9.28 1.46 -1.29
C TYR A 92 -9.38 0.02 -0.77
N ASN A 93 -8.26 -0.55 -0.31
CA ASN A 93 -8.21 -1.96 0.11
C ASN A 93 -8.97 -2.23 1.43
N HIS A 94 -9.03 -1.25 2.33
CA HIS A 94 -9.71 -1.42 3.61
C HIS A 94 -11.17 -0.94 3.62
N CYS A 95 -11.72 -0.47 2.49
CA CYS A 95 -13.13 -0.12 2.43
C CYS A 95 -13.98 -1.40 2.47
N PRO A 96 -14.77 -1.67 3.53
CA PRO A 96 -15.48 -2.94 3.69
C PRO A 96 -16.55 -3.14 2.61
N VAL A 97 -17.13 -2.03 2.14
CA VAL A 97 -18.17 -1.97 1.11
C VAL A 97 -17.62 -1.63 -0.27
N LYS A 98 -16.28 -1.59 -0.43
CA LYS A 98 -15.60 -1.36 -1.72
C LYS A 98 -16.08 -0.11 -2.46
N ALA A 99 -16.46 0.93 -1.72
CA ALA A 99 -17.01 2.16 -2.26
C ALA A 99 -15.95 3.07 -2.89
N ILE A 100 -14.67 2.93 -2.56
CA ILE A 100 -13.61 3.80 -3.07
C ILE A 100 -13.05 3.20 -4.36
N TYR A 101 -12.86 4.01 -5.40
CA TYR A 101 -12.32 3.57 -6.69
C TYR A 101 -11.51 4.66 -7.40
N THR A 102 -10.83 4.29 -8.47
CA THR A 102 -10.30 5.24 -9.47
C THR A 102 -10.82 4.89 -10.86
N LYS A 103 -10.68 5.81 -11.82
CA LYS A 103 -11.17 5.59 -13.20
C LYS A 103 -10.64 4.28 -13.83
N LYS A 104 -9.40 3.89 -13.48
CA LYS A 104 -8.73 2.68 -14.00
C LYS A 104 -9.11 1.41 -13.23
N TYR A 105 -9.48 1.54 -11.95
CA TYR A 105 -9.67 0.41 -11.04
C TYR A 105 -11.04 0.46 -10.34
N ARG A 106 -12.12 0.51 -11.13
CA ARG A 106 -13.49 0.37 -10.62
C ARG A 106 -13.92 -1.09 -10.77
N GLY A 107 -14.20 -1.76 -9.65
CA GLY A 107 -14.60 -3.17 -9.65
C GLY A 107 -13.46 -4.19 -9.87
N ALA A 108 -12.20 -3.75 -9.89
CA ALA A 108 -11.04 -4.61 -10.14
C ALA A 108 -10.11 -4.66 -8.93
N GLY A 109 -9.81 -5.87 -8.43
CA GLY A 109 -8.69 -6.14 -7.52
C GLY A 109 -8.70 -5.35 -6.21
N HIS A 110 -9.32 -5.92 -5.16
CA HIS A 110 -9.06 -5.51 -3.77
C HIS A 110 -8.11 -6.53 -3.16
N TYR A 111 -7.23 -6.08 -2.27
CA TYR A 111 -6.42 -6.99 -1.48
C TYR A 111 -7.32 -7.97 -0.72
N PRO A 112 -7.20 -9.30 -0.93
CA PRO A 112 -8.16 -10.28 -0.41
C PRO A 112 -8.02 -10.57 1.09
N HIS A 113 -7.27 -9.75 1.84
CA HIS A 113 -6.75 -10.06 3.19
C HIS A 113 -5.83 -11.31 3.16
N PRO A 114 -4.92 -11.51 4.14
CA PRO A 114 -4.29 -12.81 4.35
C PRO A 114 -5.35 -13.92 4.43
N ILE A 115 -5.07 -15.07 3.80
CA ILE A 115 -5.87 -16.28 4.03
C ILE A 115 -5.67 -16.77 5.47
N SER A 116 -6.65 -17.48 6.03
CA SER A 116 -6.63 -17.98 7.41
C SER A 116 -5.33 -18.72 7.77
N GLN A 117 -4.81 -19.53 6.84
CA GLN A 117 -3.54 -20.24 7.02
C GLN A 117 -2.34 -19.32 7.27
N LEU A 118 -2.32 -18.13 6.67
CA LEU A 118 -1.27 -17.14 6.87
C LEU A 118 -1.45 -16.39 8.19
N GLU A 119 -2.68 -16.08 8.58
CA GLU A 119 -3.00 -15.45 9.88
C GLU A 119 -2.54 -16.35 11.03
N GLU A 120 -2.88 -17.64 10.99
CA GLU A 120 -2.47 -18.63 11.98
C GLU A 120 -0.94 -18.73 12.10
N LYS A 121 -0.23 -18.70 10.97
CA LYS A 121 1.24 -18.74 10.94
C LYS A 121 1.91 -17.48 11.49
N LEU A 122 1.29 -16.32 11.29
CA LEU A 122 1.84 -15.04 11.76
C LEU A 122 1.50 -14.75 13.23
N LYS A 123 0.65 -15.56 13.87
CA LYS A 123 0.16 -15.36 15.25
C LYS A 123 -0.44 -13.96 15.47
N VAL A 124 -1.06 -13.40 14.43
CA VAL A 124 -1.75 -12.09 14.46
C VAL A 124 -3.24 -12.32 14.53
#